data_AF-A0A1W1EFN4-F1
#
_entry.id   AF-A0A1W1EFN4-F1
#
_cell.length_a   1.000
_cell.length_b   1.000
_cell.length_c   1.000
_cell.angle_alpha   90.00
_cell.angle_beta   90.00
_cell.angle_gamma   90.00
#
_symmetry.space_group_name_H-M   'P 1'
#
loop_
_entity.id
_entity.type
_entity.pdbx_description
1 polymer ?
#
loop_
_entity_poly.entity_id
_entity_poly.type
_entity_poly.pdbx_seq_one_letter_code
_entity_poly.pdbx_strand_id
1 'polypeptide(L)'
;MQYYNDKSNDAAANVLFMFFQMFMILIVYGFVYSSVIAVKIAITKYSLTFMAYLPEFFAFIIYPVVMYKTRKMFKQNKRIRAVIWMMGWASVIIVSLYAHLSQLIAA
;
A
#
# COMPACT_ATOMS: atom_id res chain seq x y z
N MET A 1 39.79 0.40 -5.66
CA MET A 1 38.50 -0.29 -5.89
C MET A 1 37.35 0.63 -5.50
N GLN A 2 36.70 1.22 -6.52
CA GLN A 2 35.29 1.69 -6.63
C GLN A 2 34.54 2.50 -5.53
N TYR A 3 35.18 3.07 -4.50
CA TYR A 3 34.48 3.88 -3.48
C TYR A 3 33.63 5.06 -4.04
N TYR A 4 34.05 5.68 -5.16
CA TYR A 4 33.28 6.74 -5.83
C TYR A 4 32.04 6.20 -6.56
N ASN A 5 32.10 4.95 -7.02
CA ASN A 5 31.00 4.28 -7.69
C ASN A 5 29.93 3.84 -6.67
N ASP A 6 30.34 3.43 -5.47
CA ASP A 6 29.43 2.93 -4.43
C ASP A 6 28.48 4.01 -3.88
N LYS A 7 28.99 5.24 -3.67
CA LYS A 7 28.15 6.36 -3.21
C LYS A 7 27.14 6.80 -4.26
N SER A 8 27.56 6.89 -5.52
CA SER A 8 26.67 7.22 -6.64
C SER A 8 25.60 6.14 -6.82
N ASN A 9 25.98 4.87 -6.72
CA ASN A 9 25.08 3.74 -6.87
C ASN A 9 24.07 3.62 -5.71
N ASP A 10 24.47 3.95 -4.48
CA ASP A 10 23.55 4.04 -3.33
C ASP A 10 22.57 5.22 -3.46
N ALA A 11 23.04 6.38 -3.91
CA ALA A 11 22.17 7.53 -4.20
C ALA A 11 21.14 7.19 -5.29
N ALA A 12 21.58 6.57 -6.39
CA ALA A 12 20.72 6.12 -7.48
C ALA A 12 19.67 5.10 -6.98
N ALA A 13 20.09 4.11 -6.17
CA ALA A 13 19.18 3.13 -5.60
C ALA A 13 18.11 3.75 -4.68
N ASN A 14 18.49 4.76 -3.88
CA ASN A 14 17.55 5.48 -3.01
C ASN A 14 16.52 6.30 -3.83
N VAL A 15 16.97 6.95 -4.90
CA VAL A 15 16.08 7.70 -5.81
C VAL A 15 15.11 6.75 -6.52
N LEU A 16 15.61 5.64 -7.08
CA LEU A 16 14.77 4.61 -7.69
C LEU A 16 13.74 4.03 -6.71
N PHE A 17 14.16 3.76 -5.47
CA PHE A 17 13.24 3.29 -4.45
C PHE A 17 12.17 4.33 -4.11
N MET A 18 12.51 5.62 -4.08
CA MET A 18 11.52 6.68 -3.88
C MET A 18 10.49 6.74 -5.02
N PHE A 19 10.92 6.63 -6.28
CA PHE A 19 9.99 6.53 -7.42
C PHE A 19 9.09 5.31 -7.30
N PHE A 20 9.67 4.17 -6.94
CA PHE A 20 8.90 2.95 -6.70
C PHE A 20 7.90 3.12 -5.56
N GLN A 21 8.27 3.76 -4.45
CA GLN A 21 7.34 4.08 -3.36
C GLN A 21 6.19 4.96 -3.84
N MET A 22 6.47 6.04 -4.59
CA MET A 22 5.43 6.91 -5.13
C MET A 22 4.47 6.16 -6.06
N PHE A 23 5.00 5.30 -6.94
CA PHE A 23 4.17 4.47 -7.80
C PHE A 23 3.26 3.51 -7.01
N MET A 24 3.82 2.87 -5.98
CA MET A 24 3.07 1.96 -5.12
C MET A 24 1.96 2.66 -4.32
N ILE A 25 2.21 3.90 -3.86
CA ILE A 25 1.16 4.76 -3.25
C ILE A 25 0.00 4.96 -4.20
N LEU A 26 0.28 5.35 -5.45
CA LEU A 26 -0.77 5.61 -6.43
C LEU A 26 -1.61 4.37 -6.69
N ILE A 27 -0.96 3.20 -6.82
CA ILE A 27 -1.67 1.93 -6.98
C ILE A 27 -2.58 1.66 -5.77
N VAL A 28 -2.00 1.61 -4.56
CA VAL A 28 -2.76 1.20 -3.37
C VAL A 28 -3.88 2.17 -3.08
N TYR A 29 -3.65 3.49 -3.15
CA TYR A 29 -4.72 4.45 -2.92
C TYR A 29 -5.73 4.53 -4.05
N GLY A 30 -5.36 4.21 -5.30
CA GLY A 30 -6.32 4.01 -6.37
C GLY A 30 -7.33 2.92 -6.03
N PHE A 31 -6.84 1.79 -5.49
CA PHE A 31 -7.68 0.68 -5.03
C PHE A 31 -8.48 1.00 -3.75
N VAL A 32 -7.88 1.70 -2.78
CA VAL A 32 -8.62 2.14 -1.59
C VAL A 32 -9.76 3.07 -2.00
N TYR A 33 -9.51 4.01 -2.90
CA TYR A 33 -10.53 4.95 -3.39
C TYR A 33 -11.66 4.24 -4.13
N SER A 34 -11.33 3.33 -5.06
CA SER A 34 -12.36 2.54 -5.75
C SER A 34 -13.17 1.67 -4.79
N SER A 35 -12.52 1.09 -3.76
CA SER A 35 -13.20 0.36 -2.68
C SER A 35 -14.16 1.23 -1.90
N VAL A 36 -13.76 2.44 -1.50
CA VAL A 36 -14.62 3.41 -0.80
C VAL A 36 -15.87 3.74 -1.63
N ILE A 37 -15.73 3.93 -2.95
CA ILE A 37 -16.88 4.16 -3.83
C ILE A 37 -17.80 2.93 -3.85
N ALA A 38 -17.24 1.73 -3.98
CA ALA A 38 -18.02 0.50 -4.00
C ALA A 38 -18.78 0.28 -2.68
N VAL A 39 -18.14 0.50 -1.53
CA VAL A 39 -18.79 0.46 -0.21
C VAL A 39 -19.91 1.50 -0.11
N LYS A 40 -19.71 2.72 -0.63
CA LYS A 40 -20.76 3.76 -0.63
C LYS A 40 -22.02 3.31 -1.35
N ILE A 41 -21.85 2.66 -2.50
CA ILE A 41 -22.96 2.10 -3.29
C ILE A 41 -23.63 0.97 -2.51
N ALA A 42 -22.84 0.06 -1.92
CA ALA A 42 -23.37 -1.04 -1.13
C ALA A 42 -24.14 -0.55 0.10
N ILE A 43 -23.63 0.43 0.85
CA ILE A 43 -24.33 1.03 1.99
C ILE A 43 -25.70 1.57 1.58
N THR A 44 -25.75 2.30 0.47
CA THR A 44 -26.99 2.88 -0.04
C THR A 44 -27.99 1.80 -0.46
N LYS A 45 -27.50 0.72 -1.08
CA LYS A 45 -28.33 -0.38 -1.62
C LYS A 45 -28.85 -1.32 -0.54
N TYR A 46 -28.01 -1.66 0.45
CA TYR A 46 -28.28 -2.67 1.46
C TYR A 46 -28.57 -2.07 2.85
N SER A 47 -28.71 -0.74 2.96
CA SER A 47 -28.95 -0.01 4.21
C SER A 47 -27.94 -0.35 5.32
N LEU A 48 -26.67 -0.56 4.94
CA LEU A 48 -25.60 -0.88 5.88
C LEU A 48 -25.23 0.34 6.72
N THR A 49 -24.59 0.10 7.86
CA THR A 49 -24.11 1.17 8.73
C THR A 49 -22.77 1.73 8.23
N PHE A 50 -22.40 2.91 8.74
CA PHE A 50 -21.11 3.55 8.45
C PHE A 50 -19.89 2.67 8.79
N MET A 51 -20.06 1.67 9.67
CA MET A 51 -19.02 0.69 10.01
C MET A 51 -18.53 -0.12 8.80
N ALA A 52 -19.26 -0.14 7.68
CA ALA A 52 -18.79 -0.78 6.46
C ALA A 52 -17.56 -0.10 5.83
N TYR A 53 -17.21 1.15 6.20
CA TYR A 53 -15.97 1.81 5.73
C TYR A 53 -14.71 1.47 6.54
N LEU A 54 -14.87 0.66 7.58
CA LEU A 54 -13.81 0.41 8.56
C LEU A 54 -12.56 -0.23 7.92
N PRO A 55 -12.67 -1.19 6.97
CA PRO A 55 -11.50 -1.72 6.27
C PRO A 55 -10.76 -0.69 5.43
N GLU A 56 -11.46 0.20 4.72
CA GLU A 56 -10.85 1.27 3.93
C GLU A 56 -10.12 2.28 4.81
N PHE A 57 -10.72 2.63 5.95
CA PHE A 57 -10.10 3.51 6.93
C PHE A 57 -8.81 2.90 7.49
N PHE A 58 -8.82 1.61 7.82
CA PHE A 58 -7.61 0.92 8.26
C PHE A 58 -6.55 0.86 7.17
N ALA A 59 -6.92 0.57 5.92
CA ALA A 59 -5.99 0.58 4.80
C ALA A 59 -5.31 1.95 4.64
N PHE A 60 -6.07 3.04 4.84
CA PHE A 60 -5.56 4.42 4.78
C PHE A 60 -4.50 4.72 5.83
N ILE A 61 -4.60 4.13 7.03
CA ILE A 61 -3.64 4.34 8.13
C ILE A 61 -2.47 3.35 8.03
N ILE A 62 -2.74 2.08 7.72
CA ILE A 62 -1.74 1.01 7.75
C ILE A 62 -0.71 1.22 6.63
N TYR A 63 -1.13 1.65 5.45
CA TYR A 63 -0.22 1.74 4.31
C TYR A 63 0.91 2.78 4.47
N PRO A 64 0.67 4.00 4.98
CA PRO A 64 1.74 4.93 5.37
C PRO A 64 2.74 4.34 6.38
N VAL A 65 2.25 3.56 7.34
CA VAL A 65 3.11 2.90 8.34
C VAL A 65 3.99 1.85 7.67
N VAL A 66 3.44 1.05 6.76
CA VAL A 66 4.21 0.08 5.96
C VAL A 66 5.30 0.81 5.17
N MET A 67 4.95 1.88 4.46
CA MET A 67 5.91 2.67 3.69
C MET A 67 7.05 3.26 4.53
N TYR A 68 6.73 3.76 5.73
CA TYR A 68 7.73 4.27 6.64
C TYR A 68 8.69 3.15 7.09
N LYS A 69 8.14 2.00 7.47
CA LYS A 69 8.94 0.84 7.90
C LYS A 69 9.82 0.31 6.77
N THR A 70 9.30 0.18 5.55
CA THR A 70 10.07 -0.33 4.40
C THR A 70 11.14 0.67 3.98
N ARG A 71 10.89 1.98 4.05
CA ARG A 71 11.93 3.00 3.83
C ARG A 71 13.04 2.92 4.87
N LYS A 72 12.71 2.71 6.14
CA LYS A 72 13.71 2.49 7.20
C LYS A 72 14.53 1.22 6.93
N MET A 73 13.90 0.13 6.51
CA MET A 73 14.61 -1.11 6.13
C MET A 73 15.54 -0.91 4.93
N PHE A 74 15.09 -0.16 3.92
CA PHE A 74 15.89 0.12 2.72
C PHE A 74 17.17 0.88 3.06
N LYS A 75 17.07 1.92 3.91
CA LYS A 75 18.23 2.69 4.42
C LYS A 75 19.19 1.86 5.28
N GLN A 76 18.73 0.76 5.87
CA GLN A 76 19.56 -0.17 6.64
C GLN A 76 20.24 -1.24 5.75
N ASN A 77 20.41 -0.97 4.45
CA ASN A 77 20.93 -1.90 3.45
C ASN A 77 20.12 -3.20 3.25
N LYS A 78 18.95 -3.34 3.86
CA LYS A 78 18.04 -4.48 3.66
C LYS A 78 17.11 -4.25 2.46
N ARG A 79 17.70 -3.85 1.32
CA ARG A 79 16.99 -3.29 0.15
C ARG A 79 15.97 -4.27 -0.46
N ILE A 80 16.39 -5.50 -0.77
CA ILE A 80 15.50 -6.53 -1.35
C ILE A 80 14.33 -6.82 -0.41
N ARG A 81 14.63 -6.95 0.89
CA ARG A 81 13.61 -7.22 1.92
C ARG A 81 12.59 -6.09 2.01
N ALA A 82 13.04 -4.84 1.92
CA ALA A 82 12.15 -3.67 1.94
C ALA A 82 11.19 -3.65 0.75
N VAL A 83 11.67 -3.97 -0.45
CA VAL A 83 10.84 -4.05 -1.66
C VAL A 83 9.80 -5.17 -1.54
N ILE A 84 10.24 -6.38 -1.16
CA ILE A 84 9.34 -7.54 -0.97
C ILE A 84 8.27 -7.23 0.08
N TRP A 85 8.64 -6.66 1.23
CA TRP A 85 7.66 -6.30 2.26
C TRP A 85 6.67 -5.24 1.78
N MET A 86 7.12 -4.24 1.03
CA MET A 86 6.23 -3.21 0.53
C MET A 86 5.20 -3.79 -0.46
N MET A 87 5.66 -4.64 -1.38
CA MET A 87 4.78 -5.32 -2.34
C MET A 87 3.83 -6.29 -1.65
N GLY A 88 4.33 -7.08 -0.69
CA GLY A 88 3.53 -8.03 0.06
C GLY A 88 2.39 -7.35 0.82
N TRP A 89 2.69 -6.28 1.57
CA TRP A 89 1.66 -5.53 2.27
C TRP A 89 0.69 -4.79 1.34
N ALA A 90 1.18 -4.25 0.21
CA ALA A 90 0.30 -3.67 -0.80
C ALA A 90 -0.70 -4.71 -1.33
N SER A 91 -0.23 -5.92 -1.65
CA SER A 91 -1.08 -7.02 -2.10
C SER A 91 -2.10 -7.42 -1.04
N VAL A 92 -1.67 -7.61 0.21
CA VAL A 92 -2.57 -7.95 1.33
C VAL A 92 -3.67 -6.92 1.47
N ILE A 93 -3.35 -5.63 1.45
CA ILE A 93 -4.35 -4.55 1.57
C ILE A 93 -5.35 -4.62 0.42
N ILE A 94 -4.88 -4.71 -0.83
CA ILE A 94 -5.76 -4.74 -2.00
C ILE A 94 -6.68 -5.97 -1.95
N VAL A 95 -6.13 -7.16 -1.70
CA VAL A 95 -6.92 -8.41 -1.64
C VAL A 95 -7.91 -8.37 -0.49
N SER A 96 -7.52 -7.87 0.68
CA SER A 96 -8.43 -7.76 1.83
C SER A 96 -9.60 -6.81 1.56
N LEU A 97 -9.38 -5.69 0.87
CA LEU A 97 -10.45 -4.77 0.48
C LEU A 97 -11.42 -5.44 -0.51
N TYR A 98 -10.91 -6.15 -1.52
CA TYR A 98 -11.76 -6.87 -2.46
C TYR A 98 -12.53 -8.03 -1.81
N ALA A 99 -11.89 -8.78 -0.91
CA ALA A 99 -12.55 -9.83 -0.16
C ALA A 99 -13.69 -9.26 0.69
N HIS A 100 -13.45 -8.15 1.38
CA HIS A 100 -14.48 -7.43 2.14
C HIS A 100 -15.64 -6.98 1.24
N LEU A 101 -15.36 -6.33 0.10
CA LEU A 101 -16.39 -5.95 -0.86
C LEU A 101 -17.21 -7.14 -1.36
N SER A 102 -16.56 -8.28 -1.64
CA SER A 102 -17.25 -9.47 -2.11
C SER A 102 -18.25 -10.00 -1.06
N GLN A 103 -17.89 -9.93 0.22
CA GLN A 103 -18.78 -10.32 1.32
C GLN A 103 -19.94 -9.34 1.49
N LEU A 104 -19.74 -8.05 1.23
CA LEU A 104 -20.80 -7.05 1.28
C LEU A 104 -21.82 -7.17 0.14
N ILE A 105 -21.40 -7.68 -1.03
CA ILE A 105 -22.25 -7.79 -2.22
C ILE A 105 -22.92 -9.16 -2.33
N ALA A 106 -22.25 -10.21 -1.85
CA ALA A 106 -22.76 -11.58 -1.85
C ALA A 106 -23.69 -11.90 -0.66
N ALA A 107 -23.78 -11.01 0.33
CA ALA A 107 -24.78 -11.04 1.40
C ALA A 107 -26.11 -10.43 0.94
#